data_AF-A0A6B8T9Y1-F1
#
_entry.id   AF-A0A6B8T9Y1-F1
#
_cell.length_a   1.000
_cell.length_b   1.000
_cell.length_c   1.000
_cell.angle_alpha   90.00
_cell.angle_beta   90.00
_cell.angle_gamma   90.00
#
_symmetry.space_group_name_H-M   'P 1'
#
loop_
_entity.id
_entity.type
_entity.pdbx_description
1 polymer ?
#
loop_
_entity_poly.entity_id
_entity_poly.type
_entity_poly.pdbx_seq_one_letter_code
_entity_poly.pdbx_strand_id
1 'polypeptide(L)'
;MKETVKNKIKKWLLDIDRQENLPNDIVALNFNISEPYELELIGSSWYDDEDPDWACEDDFVPDDCFLPLDEIPEEVHWEQVLSMITEILKEIVAENSIKLFNVQHIAIGFVDGDLQIVK
;
A
#
# COMPACT_ATOMS: atom_id res chain seq x y z
N MET A 1 3.53 4.20 18.35
CA MET A 1 2.57 3.71 17.36
C MET A 1 3.12 3.87 15.95
N LYS A 2 3.19 5.09 15.36
CA LYS A 2 3.70 5.32 13.98
C LYS A 2 5.00 4.56 13.67
N GLU A 3 6.04 4.69 14.50
CA GLU A 3 7.31 4.01 14.25
C GLU A 3 7.21 2.47 14.30
N THR A 4 6.38 1.92 15.20
CA THR A 4 6.13 0.47 15.27
C THR A 4 5.45 -0.02 13.99
N VAL A 5 4.40 0.71 13.55
CA VAL A 5 3.67 0.43 12.31
C VAL A 5 4.59 0.57 11.08
N LYS A 6 5.42 1.61 11.03
CA LYS A 6 6.43 1.83 9.97
C LYS A 6 7.36 0.64 9.83
N ASN A 7 7.92 0.17 10.94
CA ASN A 7 8.84 -0.97 10.93
C ASN A 7 8.14 -2.27 10.50
N LYS A 8 6.87 -2.47 10.88
CA LYS A 8 6.07 -3.62 10.44
C LYS A 8 5.79 -3.60 8.95
N ILE A 9 5.26 -2.49 8.43
CA ILE A 9 5.00 -2.30 6.98
C ILE A 9 6.29 -2.44 6.17
N LYS A 10 7.38 -1.80 6.61
CA LYS A 10 8.68 -1.90 5.94
C LYS A 10 9.18 -3.34 5.85
N LYS A 11 9.05 -4.11 6.94
CA LYS A 11 9.48 -5.51 6.96
C LYS A 11 8.66 -6.33 5.96
N TRP A 12 7.34 -6.19 5.99
CA TRP A 12 6.42 -6.87 5.09
C TRP A 12 6.73 -6.58 3.61
N LEU A 13 6.89 -5.31 3.24
CA LEU A 13 7.27 -4.92 1.87
C LEU A 13 8.63 -5.51 1.43
N LEU A 14 9.61 -5.57 2.33
CA LEU A 14 10.91 -6.18 2.06
C LEU A 14 10.83 -7.71 1.96
N ASP A 15 9.88 -8.35 2.64
CA ASP A 15 9.61 -9.77 2.50
C ASP A 15 8.97 -10.05 1.12
N ILE A 16 7.96 -9.29 0.71
CA ILE A 16 7.35 -9.35 -0.64
C ILE A 16 8.40 -9.14 -1.73
N ASP A 17 9.20 -8.06 -1.66
CA ASP A 17 10.23 -7.72 -2.65
C ASP A 17 11.29 -8.82 -2.84
N ARG A 18 11.46 -9.69 -1.83
CA ARG A 18 12.39 -10.83 -1.89
C ARG A 18 11.75 -12.09 -2.48
N GLN A 19 10.46 -12.26 -2.30
CA GLN A 19 9.73 -13.48 -2.65
C GLN A 19 9.10 -13.38 -4.04
N GLU A 20 8.63 -12.18 -4.38
CA GLU A 20 7.88 -11.90 -5.59
C GLU A 20 8.73 -11.23 -6.66
N ASN A 21 8.33 -11.39 -7.93
CA ASN A 21 8.85 -10.61 -9.03
C ASN A 21 7.70 -9.79 -9.63
N LEU A 22 7.82 -8.48 -9.55
CA LEU A 22 6.85 -7.58 -10.17
C LEU A 22 6.87 -7.75 -11.70
N PRO A 23 5.74 -8.09 -12.36
CA PRO A 23 5.66 -8.14 -13.81
C PRO A 23 5.96 -6.77 -14.44
N ASN A 24 6.57 -6.77 -15.63
CA ASN A 24 7.05 -5.54 -16.28
C ASN A 24 5.92 -4.62 -16.79
N ASP A 25 4.73 -5.18 -16.96
CA ASP A 25 3.51 -4.50 -17.39
C ASP A 25 2.77 -3.83 -16.23
N ILE A 26 3.12 -4.12 -14.96
CA ILE A 26 2.56 -3.39 -13.82
C ILE A 26 3.13 -1.98 -13.76
N VAL A 27 2.24 -0.99 -13.84
CA VAL A 27 2.60 0.43 -13.86
C VAL A 27 2.19 1.17 -12.59
N ALA A 28 1.28 0.58 -11.80
CA ALA A 28 0.79 1.18 -10.57
C ALA A 28 0.64 0.14 -9.45
N LEU A 29 0.82 0.59 -8.21
CA LEU A 29 0.49 -0.17 -7.01
C LEU A 29 -0.58 0.57 -6.21
N ASN A 30 -1.50 -0.16 -5.62
CA ASN A 30 -2.49 0.39 -4.71
C ASN A 30 -2.43 -0.34 -3.36
N PHE A 31 -2.55 0.45 -2.29
CA PHE A 31 -2.69 -0.04 -0.93
C PHE A 31 -4.10 0.20 -0.42
N ASN A 32 -4.85 -0.86 -0.10
CA ASN A 32 -6.19 -0.72 0.49
C ASN A 32 -6.14 -0.84 2.01
N ILE A 33 -6.82 0.04 2.72
CA ILE A 33 -7.06 -0.07 4.15
C ILE A 33 -8.50 -0.50 4.39
N SER A 34 -8.70 -1.56 5.17
CA SER A 34 -10.02 -2.00 5.64
C SER A 34 -10.05 -2.15 7.16
N GLU A 35 -11.26 -2.17 7.76
CA GLU A 35 -11.45 -2.43 9.19
C GLU A 35 -11.82 -3.91 9.45
N PRO A 36 -11.33 -4.54 10.55
CA PRO A 36 -10.36 -4.01 11.52
C PRO A 36 -8.98 -3.83 10.85
N TYR A 37 -8.29 -2.73 11.16
CA TYR A 37 -7.18 -2.19 10.36
C TYR A 37 -6.24 -3.26 9.77
N GLU A 38 -6.36 -3.43 8.45
CA GLU A 38 -5.55 -4.31 7.62
C GLU A 38 -5.12 -3.54 6.36
N LEU A 39 -3.89 -3.77 5.92
CA LEU A 39 -3.35 -3.18 4.69
C LEU A 39 -3.23 -4.28 3.63
N GLU A 40 -3.84 -4.06 2.48
CA GLU A 40 -3.69 -4.91 1.29
C GLU A 40 -2.75 -4.24 0.29
N LEU A 41 -1.99 -5.03 -0.48
CA LEU A 41 -1.24 -4.56 -1.64
C LEU A 41 -1.68 -5.31 -2.90
N ILE A 42 -2.03 -4.53 -3.93
CA ILE A 42 -2.29 -5.00 -5.29
C ILE A 42 -1.57 -4.12 -6.31
N GLY A 43 -1.42 -4.63 -7.53
CA GLY A 43 -0.81 -3.92 -8.65
C GLY A 43 -1.68 -3.99 -9.90
N SER A 44 -1.59 -2.93 -10.71
CA SER A 44 -2.37 -2.75 -11.92
C SER A 44 -1.48 -2.50 -13.13
N SER A 45 -1.87 -3.05 -14.27
CA SER A 45 -1.20 -2.87 -15.56
C SER A 45 -1.53 -1.52 -16.23
N TRP A 46 -2.46 -0.75 -15.62
CA TRP A 46 -2.84 0.57 -16.10
C TRP A 46 -3.03 1.56 -14.94
N TYR A 47 -3.17 2.83 -15.29
CA TYR A 47 -3.40 3.92 -14.35
C TYR A 47 -4.16 5.04 -15.06
N ASP A 48 -5.13 5.63 -14.36
CA ASP A 48 -5.86 6.82 -14.77
C ASP A 48 -6.19 7.66 -13.52
N ASP A 49 -5.81 8.93 -13.51
CA ASP A 49 -6.08 9.81 -12.37
C ASP A 49 -7.53 10.29 -12.28
N GLU A 50 -8.31 10.15 -13.35
CA GLU A 50 -9.73 10.48 -13.42
C GLU A 50 -10.64 9.25 -13.20
N ASP A 51 -10.10 8.03 -13.32
CA ASP A 51 -10.84 6.77 -13.18
C ASP A 51 -10.23 5.87 -12.07
N PRO A 52 -10.70 5.95 -10.81
CA PRO A 52 -10.13 5.21 -9.69
C PRO A 52 -10.29 3.68 -9.80
N ASP A 53 -11.05 3.17 -10.77
CA ASP A 53 -11.24 1.73 -10.96
C ASP A 53 -9.90 1.01 -11.24
N TRP A 54 -8.86 1.72 -11.72
CA TRP A 54 -7.52 1.14 -11.88
C TRP A 54 -6.98 0.53 -10.58
N ALA A 55 -7.38 1.09 -9.44
CA ALA A 55 -6.92 0.70 -8.12
C ALA A 55 -7.68 -0.51 -7.55
N CYS A 56 -8.69 -1.01 -8.27
CA CYS A 56 -9.46 -2.20 -7.93
C CYS A 56 -9.04 -3.44 -8.73
N GLU A 57 -8.20 -3.27 -9.76
CA GLU A 57 -7.73 -4.37 -10.61
C GLU A 57 -6.58 -5.14 -9.95
N ASP A 58 -6.61 -6.45 -10.10
CA ASP A 58 -5.72 -7.41 -9.44
C ASP A 58 -4.75 -8.08 -10.43
N ASP A 59 -4.23 -7.30 -11.39
CA ASP A 59 -3.22 -7.77 -12.38
C ASP A 59 -1.94 -8.31 -11.72
N PHE A 60 -1.65 -7.83 -10.50
CA PHE A 60 -0.62 -8.38 -9.62
C PHE A 60 -1.13 -8.44 -8.18
N VAL A 61 -1.08 -9.62 -7.59
CA VAL A 61 -1.38 -9.86 -6.16
C VAL A 61 -0.23 -10.69 -5.59
N PRO A 62 0.56 -10.16 -4.64
CA PRO A 62 1.55 -10.94 -3.90
C PRO A 62 0.91 -12.12 -3.16
N ASP A 63 1.66 -13.21 -2.93
CA ASP A 63 1.17 -14.33 -2.12
C ASP A 63 0.82 -13.88 -0.67
N ASP A 64 1.58 -12.93 -0.12
CA ASP A 64 1.37 -12.32 1.20
C ASP A 64 0.81 -10.88 1.06
N CYS A 65 -0.30 -10.72 0.33
CA CYS A 65 -0.86 -9.41 -0.01
C CYS A 65 -1.55 -8.68 1.15
N PHE A 66 -1.81 -9.32 2.28
CA PHE A 66 -2.48 -8.72 3.45
C PHE A 66 -1.54 -8.57 4.64
N LEU A 67 -1.65 -7.45 5.34
CA LEU A 67 -0.93 -7.15 6.58
C LEU A 67 -1.89 -6.63 7.66
N PRO A 68 -2.27 -7.46 8.65
CA PRO A 68 -3.01 -7.00 9.82
C PRO A 68 -2.20 -5.98 10.62
N LEU A 69 -2.85 -4.87 11.04
CA LEU A 69 -2.22 -3.77 11.79
C LEU A 69 -2.74 -3.70 13.23
N ASP A 70 -2.68 -4.82 13.96
CA ASP A 70 -3.12 -4.97 15.36
C ASP A 70 -2.52 -3.94 16.35
N GLU A 71 -1.44 -3.26 15.97
CA GLU A 71 -0.83 -2.19 16.75
C GLU A 71 -1.67 -0.90 16.77
N ILE A 72 -2.68 -0.81 15.88
CA ILE A 72 -3.60 0.32 15.78
C ILE A 72 -4.89 -0.03 16.52
N PRO A 73 -5.24 0.71 17.59
CA PRO A 73 -6.51 0.51 18.28
C PRO A 73 -7.71 0.79 17.37
N GLU A 74 -8.76 -0.01 17.47
CA GLU A 74 -10.02 0.17 16.72
C GLU A 74 -10.70 1.52 16.99
N GLU A 75 -10.40 2.19 18.11
CA GLU A 75 -10.95 3.51 18.42
C GLU A 75 -10.29 4.67 17.67
N VAL A 76 -9.15 4.43 17.01
CA VAL A 76 -8.55 5.43 16.12
C VAL A 76 -9.45 5.55 14.90
N HIS A 77 -9.76 6.78 14.46
CA HIS A 77 -10.60 7.01 13.29
C HIS A 77 -9.85 6.69 11.99
N TRP A 78 -10.53 6.10 11.00
CA TRP A 78 -9.90 5.62 9.76
C TRP A 78 -9.12 6.72 9.02
N GLU A 79 -9.60 7.97 9.01
CA GLU A 79 -8.89 9.09 8.38
C GLU A 79 -7.51 9.34 9.01
N GLN A 80 -7.39 9.16 10.34
CA GLN A 80 -6.12 9.29 11.04
C GLN A 80 -5.18 8.13 10.70
N VAL A 81 -5.73 6.93 10.53
CA VAL A 81 -4.97 5.75 10.10
C VAL A 81 -4.49 5.91 8.67
N LEU A 82 -5.37 6.29 7.74
CA LEU A 82 -5.03 6.60 6.36
C LEU A 82 -3.93 7.66 6.30
N SER A 83 -4.10 8.79 6.99
CA SER A 83 -3.06 9.84 7.03
C SER A 83 -1.72 9.32 7.57
N MET A 84 -1.73 8.52 8.64
CA MET A 84 -0.51 7.97 9.22
C MET A 84 0.20 6.98 8.28
N ILE A 85 -0.56 6.08 7.63
CA ILE A 85 0.00 5.09 6.72
C ILE A 85 0.49 5.76 5.42
N THR A 86 -0.23 6.75 4.89
CA THR A 86 0.23 7.55 3.75
C THR A 86 1.59 8.19 4.02
N GLU A 87 1.78 8.79 5.20
CA GLU A 87 3.09 9.35 5.59
C GLU A 87 4.16 8.27 5.69
N ILE A 88 3.85 7.13 6.31
CA ILE A 88 4.78 5.99 6.43
C ILE A 88 5.23 5.49 5.06
N LEU A 89 4.30 5.30 4.12
CA LEU A 89 4.62 4.83 2.78
C LEU A 89 5.50 5.83 2.03
N LYS A 90 5.19 7.13 2.12
CA LYS A 90 6.03 8.19 1.55
C LYS A 90 7.45 8.15 2.10
N GLU A 91 7.61 7.94 3.40
CA GLU A 91 8.93 7.77 4.04
C GLU A 91 9.63 6.50 3.53
N ILE A 92 8.96 5.35 3.47
CA ILE A 92 9.58 4.08 3.03
C ILE A 92 10.00 4.16 1.57
N VAL A 93 9.16 4.71 0.68
CA VAL A 93 9.46 4.92 -0.75
C VAL A 93 10.67 5.83 -0.93
N ALA A 94 10.80 6.89 -0.12
CA ALA A 94 11.93 7.82 -0.20
C ALA A 94 13.24 7.25 0.38
N GLU A 95 13.16 6.44 1.43
CA GLU A 95 14.33 5.95 2.17
C GLU A 95 14.94 4.65 1.62
N ASN A 96 14.20 3.88 0.82
CA ASN A 96 14.57 2.50 0.48
C ASN A 96 14.52 2.24 -1.03
N SER A 97 15.50 1.49 -1.54
CA SER A 97 15.49 0.97 -2.89
C SER A 97 14.83 -0.41 -2.93
N ILE A 98 13.49 -0.43 -2.83
CA ILE A 98 12.65 -1.63 -2.97
C ILE A 98 12.29 -1.77 -4.46
N LYS A 99 12.55 -2.94 -5.08
CA LYS A 99 12.30 -3.13 -6.52
C LYS A 99 10.81 -3.10 -6.84
N LEU A 100 9.97 -3.55 -5.93
CA LEU A 100 8.51 -3.45 -5.98
C LEU A 100 8.04 -2.02 -6.28
N PHE A 101 8.78 -1.00 -5.81
CA PHE A 101 8.46 0.40 -6.07
C PHE A 101 8.95 0.94 -7.42
N ASN A 102 9.46 0.09 -8.31
CA ASN A 102 9.79 0.45 -9.70
C ASN A 102 8.54 0.53 -10.61
N VAL A 103 7.45 1.06 -10.06
CA VAL A 103 6.23 1.44 -10.77
C VAL A 103 6.17 2.96 -10.96
N GLN A 104 5.31 3.42 -11.86
CA GLN A 104 5.11 4.85 -12.12
C GLN A 104 4.27 5.50 -11.02
N HIS A 105 3.26 4.78 -10.52
CA HIS A 105 2.28 5.32 -9.58
C HIS A 105 2.14 4.43 -8.33
N ILE A 106 1.99 5.05 -7.17
CA ILE A 106 1.62 4.36 -5.93
C ILE A 106 0.50 5.15 -5.26
N ALA A 107 -0.63 4.49 -4.96
CA ALA A 107 -1.74 5.06 -4.22
C ALA A 107 -2.04 4.29 -2.94
N ILE A 108 -2.83 4.92 -2.07
CA ILE A 108 -3.42 4.30 -0.89
C ILE A 108 -4.84 4.82 -0.70
N GLY A 109 -5.77 3.95 -0.34
CA GLY A 109 -7.15 4.29 -0.04
C GLY A 109 -7.67 3.58 1.19
N PHE A 110 -8.79 4.07 1.73
CA PHE A 110 -9.65 3.29 2.61
C PHE A 110 -10.79 2.71 1.75
N VAL A 111 -11.32 1.52 2.06
CA VAL A 111 -12.31 0.82 1.20
C VAL A 111 -13.52 1.68 0.82
N ASP A 112 -13.96 2.59 1.68
CA ASP A 112 -15.07 3.53 1.42
C ASP A 112 -14.61 4.99 1.19
N GLY A 113 -13.32 5.22 0.97
CA GLY A 113 -12.72 6.56 0.87
C GLY A 113 -12.05 6.83 -0.47
N ASP A 114 -11.62 8.08 -0.67
CA ASP A 114 -10.87 8.48 -1.86
C ASP A 114 -9.41 8.00 -1.80
N LEU A 115 -8.83 7.74 -2.98
CA LEU A 115 -7.41 7.42 -3.12
C LEU A 115 -6.52 8.63 -2.83
N GLN A 116 -5.38 8.38 -2.19
CA GLN A 116 -4.31 9.35 -1.98
C GLN A 116 -3.03 8.90 -2.68
N ILE A 117 -2.40 9.81 -3.41
CA ILE A 117 -1.14 9.51 -4.11
C ILE A 117 0.05 9.56 -3.16
N VAL A 118 0.86 8.50 -3.22
CA VAL A 118 2.13 8.32 -2.51
C VAL A 118 3.31 8.69 -3.41
N LYS A 119 3.32 8.20 -4.65
CA LYS A 119 4.38 8.39 -5.65
C LYS A 119 3.76 8.58 -7.04
#